data_AF-A0A6F9E549-F1
#
_entry.id   AF-A0A6F9E549-F1
#
_cell.length_a   1.000
_cell.length_b   1.000
_cell.length_c   1.000
_cell.angle_alpha   90.00
_cell.angle_beta   90.00
_cell.angle_gamma   90.00
#
_symmetry.space_group_name_H-M   'P 1'
#
loop_
_entity.id
_entity.type
_entity.pdbx_description
1 polymer ?
#
loop_
_entity_poly.entity_id
_entity_poly.type
_entity_poly.pdbx_seq_one_letter_code
_entity_poly.pdbx_strand_id
1 'polypeptide(L)'
;MTHTRKSGWPERLRPDTVQWLEDELSAYHDSVRFLENEAAKELHLPDMTMVATQRRIRFIGEMVSAIHDLLDALTDEKRRFVELRYWKKKPWDEIADELGRDKRQLYRWRVEIVTALAIRLGLVDVA
;
A
#
# COMPACT_ATOMS: atom_id res chain seq x y z
N MET A 1 -1.18 -23.27 28.34
CA MET A 1 -0.33 -22.40 27.50
C MET A 1 -0.99 -22.24 26.16
N THR A 2 -1.75 -21.16 25.95
CA THR A 2 -2.53 -20.94 24.74
C THR A 2 -1.80 -19.93 23.87
N HIS A 3 -1.16 -20.38 22.79
CA HIS A 3 -0.61 -19.49 21.78
C HIS A 3 -1.76 -18.79 21.05
N THR A 4 -2.11 -17.58 21.47
CA THR A 4 -2.94 -16.66 20.70
C THR A 4 -2.10 -16.02 19.58
N ARG A 5 -1.80 -16.79 18.53
CA ARG A 5 -1.44 -16.19 17.23
C ARG A 5 -2.68 -16.17 16.36
N LYS A 6 -3.40 -15.06 16.28
CA LYS A 6 -4.41 -14.85 15.21
C LYS A 6 -4.50 -13.38 14.82
N SER A 7 -3.38 -12.79 14.39
CA SER A 7 -3.40 -11.45 13.79
C SER A 7 -4.00 -11.45 12.37
N GLY A 8 -4.40 -12.62 11.83
CA GLY A 8 -4.97 -12.77 10.48
C GLY A 8 -3.94 -12.65 9.35
N TRP A 9 -2.73 -12.18 9.66
CA TRP A 9 -1.63 -11.98 8.72
C TRP A 9 -0.90 -13.29 8.38
N PRO A 10 -0.28 -13.37 7.18
CA PRO A 10 0.67 -14.41 6.86
C PRO A 10 1.79 -14.48 7.91
N GLU A 11 2.26 -15.69 8.24
CA GLU A 11 3.20 -15.91 9.35
C GLU A 11 4.54 -15.14 9.22
N ARG A 12 4.94 -14.80 7.98
CA ARG A 12 6.17 -14.05 7.69
C ARG A 12 5.98 -12.53 7.68
N LEU A 13 4.74 -12.03 7.72
CA LEU A 13 4.46 -10.59 7.63
C LEU A 13 4.38 -9.98 9.04
N ARG A 14 5.43 -9.25 9.42
CA ARG A 14 5.55 -8.61 10.74
C ARG A 14 4.58 -7.42 10.88
N PRO A 15 4.09 -7.11 12.10
CA PRO A 15 3.20 -5.97 12.33
C PRO A 15 3.75 -4.64 11.83
N ASP A 16 5.04 -4.36 12.02
CA ASP A 16 5.63 -3.10 11.56
C ASP A 16 5.70 -3.02 10.03
N THR A 17 5.91 -4.16 9.35
CA THR A 17 5.84 -4.25 7.90
C THR A 17 4.42 -4.02 7.40
N VAL A 18 3.41 -4.56 8.08
CA VAL A 18 1.99 -4.27 7.78
C VAL A 18 1.73 -2.78 7.89
N GLN A 19 2.14 -2.16 9.00
CA GLN A 19 1.91 -0.74 9.22
C GLN A 19 2.58 0.10 8.13
N TRP A 20 3.85 -0.19 7.82
CA TRP A 20 4.57 0.49 6.75
C TRP A 20 3.85 0.37 5.40
N LEU A 21 3.38 -0.83 5.01
CA LEU A 21 2.61 -1.02 3.78
C LEU A 21 1.29 -0.23 3.75
N GLU A 22 0.61 -0.12 4.89
CA GLU A 22 -0.60 0.71 5.00
C GLU A 22 -0.31 2.21 4.91
N ASP A 23 0.84 2.63 5.41
CA ASP A 23 1.32 4.00 5.28
C ASP A 23 1.65 4.31 3.82
N GLU A 24 2.29 3.39 3.09
CA GLU A 24 2.55 3.53 1.65
C GLU A 24 1.25 3.58 0.83
N LEU A 25 0.26 2.73 1.14
CA LEU A 25 -1.08 2.82 0.52
C LEU A 25 -1.74 4.19 0.75
N SER A 26 -1.57 4.74 1.95
CA SER A 26 -2.10 6.05 2.31
C SER A 26 -1.36 7.20 1.62
N ALA A 27 -0.05 7.04 1.40
CA ALA A 27 0.81 8.02 0.76
C ALA A 27 0.82 7.95 -0.78
N TYR A 28 0.14 6.97 -1.38
CA TYR A 28 0.18 6.69 -2.82
C TYR A 28 0.11 7.94 -3.72
N HIS A 29 -0.90 8.80 -3.51
CA HIS A 29 -1.06 10.01 -4.35
C HIS A 29 0.04 11.05 -4.14
N ASP A 30 0.58 11.17 -2.93
CA ASP A 30 1.69 12.07 -2.65
C ASP A 30 2.99 11.53 -3.28
N SER A 31 3.18 10.22 -3.27
CA SER A 31 4.29 9.54 -3.96
C SER A 31 4.21 9.70 -5.48
N VAL A 32 3.03 9.55 -6.09
CA VAL A 32 2.81 9.82 -7.52
C VAL A 32 3.14 11.28 -7.85
N ARG A 33 2.58 12.23 -7.10
CA ARG A 33 2.83 13.66 -7.30
C ARG A 33 4.32 14.01 -7.12
N PHE A 34 4.99 13.36 -6.17
CA PHE A 34 6.42 13.52 -5.97
C PHE A 34 7.22 13.08 -7.21
N LEU A 35 6.93 11.90 -7.77
CA LEU A 35 7.60 11.40 -8.97
C LEU A 35 7.33 12.29 -10.19
N GLU A 36 6.09 12.72 -10.40
CA GLU A 36 5.73 13.64 -11.50
C GLU A 36 6.50 14.96 -11.41
N ASN A 37 6.58 15.54 -10.20
CA ASN A 37 7.33 16.76 -9.97
C ASN A 37 8.84 16.57 -10.15
N GLU A 38 9.38 15.40 -9.82
CA GLU A 38 10.81 15.13 -9.93
C GLU A 38 11.24 14.85 -11.37
N ALA A 39 10.42 14.12 -12.14
CA ALA A 39 10.59 13.95 -13.58
C ALA A 39 10.60 15.30 -14.33
N ALA A 40 9.82 16.28 -13.86
CA ALA A 40 9.84 17.64 -14.41
C ALA A 40 11.13 18.42 -14.09
N LYS A 41 11.87 18.06 -13.03
CA LYS A 41 13.09 18.78 -12.57
C LYS A 41 14.40 18.21 -13.10
N GLU A 42 14.44 16.96 -13.57
CA GLU A 42 15.66 16.27 -14.05
C GLU A 42 16.42 17.04 -15.17
N LEU A 43 15.84 18.12 -15.70
CA LEU A 43 16.50 19.04 -16.62
C LEU A 43 17.72 19.81 -16.02
N HIS A 44 17.97 19.85 -14.70
CA HIS A 44 18.89 20.86 -14.08
C HIS A 44 19.82 20.47 -12.88
N LEU A 45 20.20 19.20 -12.62
CA LEU A 45 21.00 18.84 -11.41
C LEU A 45 22.41 18.23 -11.66
N PRO A 46 23.43 18.48 -10.80
CA PRO A 46 24.79 17.91 -10.90
C PRO A 46 24.97 16.49 -10.31
N ASP A 47 26.01 15.78 -10.74
CA ASP A 47 26.18 14.31 -10.67
C ASP A 47 26.15 13.63 -9.28
N MET A 48 26.68 14.23 -8.21
CA MET A 48 26.78 13.52 -6.92
C MET A 48 25.47 13.50 -6.11
N THR A 49 24.66 14.55 -6.21
CA THR A 49 23.30 14.57 -5.62
C THR A 49 22.37 13.65 -6.39
N MET A 50 22.63 13.43 -7.68
CA MET A 50 21.87 12.54 -8.55
C MET A 50 21.87 11.10 -8.04
N VAL A 51 22.98 10.54 -7.56
CA VAL A 51 23.05 9.10 -7.21
C VAL A 51 22.16 8.70 -6.01
N ALA A 52 22.20 9.47 -4.93
CA ALA A 52 21.36 9.20 -3.75
C ALA A 52 19.87 9.46 -4.05
N THR A 53 19.61 10.54 -4.80
CA THR A 53 18.27 10.88 -5.31
C THR A 53 17.73 9.79 -6.23
N GLN A 54 18.55 9.22 -7.12
CA GLN A 54 18.14 8.14 -8.03
C GLN A 54 17.68 6.89 -7.30
N ARG A 55 18.38 6.51 -6.22
CA ARG A 55 17.99 5.34 -5.40
C ARG A 55 16.64 5.57 -4.73
N ARG A 56 16.43 6.76 -4.17
CA ARG A 56 15.16 7.12 -3.54
C ARG A 56 14.02 7.18 -4.56
N ILE A 57 14.23 7.85 -5.70
CA ILE A 57 13.24 7.92 -6.78
C ILE A 57 12.89 6.53 -7.27
N ARG A 58 13.89 5.67 -7.49
CA ARG A 58 13.67 4.28 -7.92
C ARG A 58 12.80 3.52 -6.93
N PHE A 59 13.12 3.60 -5.63
CA PHE A 59 12.33 2.94 -4.60
C PHE A 59 10.87 3.43 -4.57
N ILE A 60 10.66 4.75 -4.63
CA ILE A 60 9.30 5.33 -4.70
C ILE A 60 8.59 4.88 -5.98
N GLY A 61 9.30 4.81 -7.11
CA GLY A 61 8.78 4.30 -8.38
C GLY A 61 8.35 2.83 -8.30
N GLU A 62 9.17 1.97 -7.69
CA GLU A 62 8.84 0.57 -7.43
C GLU A 62 7.59 0.45 -6.53
N MET A 63 7.47 1.29 -5.49
CA MET A 63 6.27 1.35 -4.64
C MET A 63 5.02 1.77 -5.40
N VAL A 64 5.10 2.87 -6.15
CA VAL A 64 3.99 3.40 -6.94
C VAL A 64 3.54 2.37 -7.97
N SER A 65 4.47 1.73 -8.68
CA SER A 65 4.17 0.68 -9.66
C SER A 65 3.44 -0.49 -8.99
N ALA A 66 3.93 -0.99 -7.87
CA ALA A 66 3.31 -2.13 -7.19
C ALA A 66 1.91 -1.81 -6.65
N ILE A 67 1.69 -0.59 -6.13
CA ILE A 67 0.37 -0.14 -5.67
C ILE A 67 -0.57 0.05 -6.86
N HIS A 68 -0.10 0.61 -7.97
CA HIS A 68 -0.87 0.74 -9.20
C HIS A 68 -1.35 -0.63 -9.71
N ASP A 69 -0.42 -1.58 -9.86
CA ASP A 69 -0.71 -2.96 -10.29
C ASP A 69 -1.62 -3.72 -9.32
N LEU A 70 -1.55 -3.38 -8.02
CA LEU A 70 -2.48 -3.89 -7.03
C LEU A 70 -3.88 -3.35 -7.29
N LEU A 71 -4.04 -2.03 -7.40
CA LEU A 71 -5.33 -1.37 -7.61
C LEU A 71 -6.01 -1.84 -8.90
N ASP A 72 -5.25 -2.09 -9.95
CA ASP A 72 -5.74 -2.63 -11.23
C ASP A 72 -6.24 -4.08 -11.14
N ALA A 73 -5.68 -4.86 -10.22
CA ALA A 73 -6.13 -6.23 -9.97
C ALA A 73 -7.32 -6.32 -8.98
N LEU A 74 -7.66 -5.23 -8.27
CA LEU A 74 -8.78 -5.23 -7.33
C LEU A 74 -10.12 -5.11 -8.07
N THR A 75 -11.14 -5.75 -7.49
CA THR A 75 -12.53 -5.48 -7.87
C THR A 75 -12.90 -4.04 -7.48
N ASP A 76 -13.91 -3.48 -8.14
CA ASP A 76 -14.38 -2.11 -7.88
C ASP A 76 -14.73 -1.87 -6.41
N GLU A 77 -15.36 -2.85 -5.74
CA GLU A 77 -15.67 -2.75 -4.31
C GLU A 77 -14.42 -2.67 -3.42
N LYS A 78 -13.39 -3.47 -3.72
CA LYS A 78 -12.13 -3.46 -2.95
C LYS A 78 -11.31 -2.22 -3.25
N ARG A 79 -11.33 -1.72 -4.49
CA ARG A 79 -10.74 -0.44 -4.86
C ARG A 79 -11.44 0.70 -4.12
N ARG A 80 -12.78 0.68 -4.04
CA ARG A 80 -13.53 1.64 -3.25
C ARG A 80 -13.21 1.55 -1.76
N PHE A 81 -13.04 0.35 -1.22
CA PHE A 81 -12.57 0.18 0.14
C PHE A 81 -11.20 0.85 0.38
N VAL A 82 -10.24 0.69 -0.54
CA VAL A 82 -8.93 1.36 -0.46
C VAL A 82 -9.08 2.89 -0.43
N GLU A 83 -9.87 3.44 -1.36
CA GLU A 83 -10.17 4.87 -1.40
C GLU A 83 -10.69 5.39 -0.06
N LEU A 84 -11.71 4.75 0.50
CA LEU A 84 -12.35 5.19 1.73
C LEU A 84 -11.41 5.05 2.93
N ARG A 85 -10.67 3.94 3.00
CA ARG A 85 -9.84 3.60 4.16
C ARG A 85 -8.53 4.38 4.20
N TYR A 86 -7.83 4.49 3.09
CA TYR A 86 -6.45 4.99 3.06
C TYR A 86 -6.36 6.42 2.55
N TRP A 87 -7.20 6.82 1.59
CA TRP A 87 -7.15 8.17 1.00
C TRP A 87 -8.11 9.14 1.69
N LYS A 88 -9.35 8.70 1.97
CA LYS A 88 -10.33 9.50 2.73
C LYS A 88 -10.23 9.31 4.24
N LYS A 89 -9.46 8.31 4.70
CA LYS A 89 -9.21 8.00 6.12
C LYS A 89 -10.49 7.87 6.95
N LYS A 90 -11.56 7.31 6.36
CA LYS A 90 -12.83 7.09 7.06
C LYS A 90 -12.72 6.02 8.14
N PRO A 91 -13.53 6.11 9.21
CA PRO A 91 -13.61 5.05 10.21
C PRO A 91 -14.31 3.80 9.67
N TRP A 92 -14.01 2.65 10.25
CA TRP A 92 -14.52 1.34 9.79
C TRP A 92 -16.05 1.24 9.74
N ASP A 93 -16.76 1.87 10.68
CA ASP A 93 -18.23 1.91 10.71
C ASP A 93 -18.79 2.58 9.47
N GLU A 94 -18.33 3.80 9.16
CA GLU A 94 -18.79 4.54 7.98
C GLU A 94 -18.47 3.82 6.67
N ILE A 95 -17.34 3.11 6.61
CA ILE A 95 -16.97 2.31 5.43
C ILE A 95 -17.91 1.10 5.28
N ALA A 96 -18.24 0.43 6.39
CA ALA A 96 -19.16 -0.70 6.41
C ALA A 96 -20.55 -0.27 5.92
N ASP A 97 -21.03 0.87 6.42
CA ASP A 97 -22.31 1.45 6.02
C ASP A 97 -22.30 1.88 4.55
N GLU A 98 -21.26 2.58 4.09
CA GLU A 98 -21.17 3.06 2.69
C GLU A 98 -21.07 1.91 1.68
N LEU A 99 -20.39 0.82 2.03
CA LEU A 99 -20.22 -0.34 1.16
C LEU A 99 -21.32 -1.40 1.35
N GLY A 100 -22.19 -1.26 2.35
CA GLY A 100 -23.18 -2.28 2.71
C GLY A 100 -22.54 -3.62 3.10
N ARG A 101 -21.35 -3.60 3.73
CA ARG A 101 -20.57 -4.81 4.08
C ARG A 101 -20.32 -4.89 5.58
N ASP A 102 -20.25 -6.12 6.11
CA ASP A 102 -19.87 -6.35 7.51
C ASP A 102 -18.39 -6.01 7.75
N LYS A 103 -18.06 -5.44 8.91
CA LYS A 103 -16.67 -5.11 9.28
C LYS A 103 -15.72 -6.29 9.17
N ARG A 104 -16.15 -7.52 9.47
CA ARG A 104 -15.31 -8.72 9.33
C ARG A 104 -14.90 -8.94 7.88
N GLN A 105 -15.78 -8.64 6.92
CA GLN A 105 -15.43 -8.70 5.51
C GLN A 105 -14.41 -7.62 5.15
N LEU A 106 -14.56 -6.40 5.67
CA LEU A 106 -13.58 -5.32 5.47
C LEU A 106 -12.21 -5.65 6.08
N TYR A 107 -12.16 -6.26 7.27
CA TYR A 107 -10.91 -6.72 7.87
C TYR A 107 -10.24 -7.83 7.04
N ARG A 108 -11.02 -8.73 6.44
CA ARG A 108 -10.49 -9.73 5.50
C ARG A 108 -9.92 -9.06 4.25
N TRP A 109 -10.64 -8.10 3.66
CA TRP A 109 -10.13 -7.35 2.51
C TRP A 109 -8.85 -6.60 2.82
N ARG A 110 -8.73 -5.96 4.00
CA ARG A 110 -7.48 -5.36 4.45
C ARG A 110 -6.33 -6.36 4.43
N VAL A 111 -6.54 -7.55 5.00
CA VAL A 111 -5.51 -8.61 5.01
C VAL A 111 -5.13 -9.02 3.59
N GLU A 112 -6.11 -9.27 2.74
CA GLU A 112 -5.89 -9.66 1.34
C GLU A 112 -5.11 -8.60 0.56
N ILE A 113 -5.51 -7.33 0.68
CA ILE A 113 -4.91 -6.20 -0.05
C ILE A 113 -3.46 -5.98 0.40
N VAL A 114 -3.21 -5.91 1.70
CA VAL A 114 -1.85 -5.67 2.22
C VAL A 114 -0.95 -6.88 1.95
N THR A 115 -1.48 -8.11 2.01
CA THR A 115 -0.73 -9.32 1.63
C THR A 115 -0.40 -9.32 0.13
N ALA A 116 -1.36 -8.95 -0.72
CA ALA A 116 -1.17 -8.86 -2.16
C ALA A 116 -0.13 -7.79 -2.55
N LEU A 117 -0.06 -6.70 -1.78
CA LEU A 117 1.01 -5.72 -1.91
C LEU A 117 2.36 -6.31 -1.50
N ALA A 118 2.42 -6.96 -0.33
CA ALA A 118 3.65 -7.57 0.17
C ALA A 118 4.25 -8.60 -0.81
N ILE A 119 3.40 -9.39 -1.47
CA ILE A 119 3.80 -10.35 -2.51
C ILE A 119 4.40 -9.64 -3.72
N ARG A 120 3.77 -8.57 -4.22
CA ARG A 120 4.28 -7.78 -5.35
C ARG A 120 5.65 -7.17 -5.07
N LEU A 121 5.92 -6.90 -3.81
CA LEU A 121 7.19 -6.34 -3.33
C LEU A 121 8.22 -7.40 -2.96
N GLY A 122 7.91 -8.69 -3.12
CA GLY A 122 8.80 -9.79 -2.76
C GLY A 122 9.08 -9.90 -1.27
N LEU A 123 8.23 -9.33 -0.41
CA LEU A 123 8.37 -9.39 1.05
C LEU A 123 7.82 -10.71 1.62
N VAL A 124 6.92 -11.35 0.87
CA VAL A 124 6.32 -12.63 1.19
C VAL A 124 6.29 -13.47 -0.09
N ASP A 125 6.76 -14.72 0.02
CA ASP A 125 6.71 -15.68 -1.08
C ASP A 125 5.29 -16.24 -1.25
N VAL A 126 4.87 -16.44 -2.50
CA VAL A 126 3.69 -17.27 -2.80
C VAL A 126 4.14 -18.73 -2.67
N ALA A 127 3.62 -19.43 -1.66
CA ALA A 127 3.88 -20.86 -1.47
C ALA A 127 3.16 -21.73 -2.51
#